data_AF-A0A0P7WU97-F1
#
_entry.id   AF-A0A0P7WU97-F1
#
_cell.length_a   1.000
_cell.length_b   1.000
_cell.length_c   1.000
_cell.angle_alpha   90.00
_cell.angle_beta   90.00
_cell.angle_gamma   90.00
#
_symmetry.space_group_name_H-M   'P 1'
#
loop_
_entity.id
_entity.type
_entity.pdbx_description
1 polymer ?
#
loop_
_entity_poly.entity_id
_entity_poly.type
_entity_poly.pdbx_seq_one_letter_code
_entity_poly.pdbx_strand_id
1 'polypeptide(L)'
;MKRTVMLGLVVLLAGCSSESQLTLSELEANGFQKDQQQLYQMVNATDGWSGHWASDRVEVYLYENASSATNEAEGFASSVQDGNLSGWVELCQHRNVLLLSKGESACSSLKGLD
;
A
#
# COMPACT_ATOMS: atom_id res chain seq x y z
N MET A 1 57.71 29.34 -0.46
CA MET A 1 56.24 29.54 -0.55
C MET A 1 55.60 28.20 -0.90
N LYS A 2 54.95 27.53 0.06
CA LYS A 2 54.34 26.21 -0.15
C LYS A 2 52.86 26.40 -0.50
N ARG A 3 52.48 25.97 -1.71
CA ARG A 3 51.08 25.95 -2.19
C ARG A 3 50.39 24.71 -1.63
N THR A 4 49.51 24.90 -0.67
CA THR A 4 48.64 23.82 -0.17
C THR A 4 47.43 23.72 -1.09
N VAL A 5 47.40 22.70 -1.95
CA VAL A 5 46.23 22.36 -2.76
C VAL A 5 45.28 21.57 -1.86
N MET A 6 44.15 22.16 -1.50
CA MET A 6 43.08 21.48 -0.77
C MET A 6 42.22 20.72 -1.77
N LEU A 7 42.27 19.39 -1.73
CA LEU A 7 41.46 18.51 -2.56
C LEU A 7 40.06 18.42 -1.93
N GLY A 8 39.09 19.13 -2.51
CA GLY A 8 37.68 19.03 -2.10
C GLY A 8 37.07 17.74 -2.65
N LEU A 9 36.78 16.78 -1.76
CA LEU A 9 36.06 15.56 -2.09
C LEU A 9 34.56 15.88 -2.18
N VAL A 10 34.05 16.04 -3.41
CA VAL A 10 32.62 16.19 -3.67
C VAL A 10 31.98 14.80 -3.59
N VAL A 11 31.32 14.50 -2.47
CA VAL A 11 30.47 13.31 -2.33
C VAL A 11 29.13 13.64 -2.99
N LEU A 12 28.93 13.17 -4.22
CA LEU A 12 27.63 13.16 -4.89
C LEU A 12 26.77 12.08 -4.23
N LEU A 13 25.95 12.46 -3.25
CA LEU A 13 24.86 11.63 -2.76
C LEU A 13 23.79 11.57 -3.86
N ALA A 14 23.92 10.59 -4.76
CA ALA A 14 22.82 10.16 -5.61
C ALA A 14 21.74 9.57 -4.70
N GLY A 15 20.80 10.41 -4.26
CA GLY A 15 19.63 9.96 -3.53
C GLY A 15 18.76 9.11 -4.45
N CYS A 16 18.85 7.79 -4.35
CA CYS A 16 17.76 6.93 -4.79
C CYS A 16 16.57 7.25 -3.88
N SER A 17 15.62 8.06 -4.36
CA SER A 17 14.32 8.24 -3.72
C SER A 17 13.51 6.96 -3.92
N SER A 18 13.73 5.96 -3.08
CA SER A 18 12.78 4.85 -2.91
C SER A 18 11.57 5.40 -2.17
N GLU A 19 10.41 5.41 -2.83
CA GLU A 19 9.12 5.71 -2.21
C GLU A 19 8.93 4.81 -0.99
N SER A 20 8.60 5.40 0.17
CA SER A 20 8.45 4.65 1.41
C SER A 20 7.25 3.72 1.32
N GLN A 21 7.45 2.45 1.67
CA GLN A 21 6.39 1.46 1.74
C GLN A 21 5.59 1.65 3.03
N LEU A 22 4.27 1.52 2.94
CA LEU A 22 3.40 1.49 4.10
C LEU A 22 3.51 0.14 4.79
N THR A 23 3.56 0.21 6.12
CA THR A 23 3.52 -0.92 7.05
C THR A 23 2.14 -1.06 7.65
N LEU A 24 1.80 -2.27 8.11
CA LEU A 24 0.53 -2.52 8.80
C LEU A 24 0.34 -1.60 10.01
N SER A 25 1.42 -1.32 10.76
CA SER A 25 1.40 -0.40 11.89
C SER A 25 1.05 1.04 11.49
N GLU A 26 1.47 1.50 10.30
CA GLU A 26 1.08 2.82 9.80
C GLU A 26 -0.39 2.85 9.40
N LEU A 27 -0.92 1.77 8.82
CA LEU A 27 -2.35 1.68 8.53
C LEU A 27 -3.17 1.70 9.83
N GLU A 28 -2.75 0.95 10.84
CA GLU A 28 -3.40 0.93 12.17
C GLU A 28 -3.35 2.30 12.85
N ALA A 29 -2.21 2.99 12.78
CA ALA A 29 -2.06 4.36 13.30
C ALA A 29 -2.99 5.37 12.60
N ASN A 30 -3.39 5.09 11.36
CA ASN A 30 -4.31 5.91 10.56
C ASN A 30 -5.76 5.38 10.56
N GLY A 31 -6.10 4.50 11.51
CA GLY A 31 -7.48 4.11 11.79
C GLY A 31 -7.94 2.82 11.12
N PHE A 32 -7.05 2.04 10.49
CA PHE A 32 -7.35 0.66 10.15
C PHE A 32 -7.48 -0.19 11.42
N GLN A 33 -8.58 -0.95 11.52
CA GLN A 33 -8.84 -1.85 12.64
C GLN A 33 -8.88 -3.29 12.13
N LYS A 34 -7.87 -4.08 12.50
CA LYS A 34 -7.76 -5.49 12.09
C LYS A 34 -8.85 -6.34 12.71
N ASP A 35 -9.33 -7.30 11.93
CA ASP A 35 -10.23 -8.36 12.38
C ASP A 35 -9.58 -9.73 12.16
N GLN A 36 -9.54 -10.21 10.92
CA GLN A 36 -9.08 -11.56 10.60
C GLN A 36 -7.97 -11.54 9.55
N GLN A 37 -6.91 -12.31 9.79
CA GLN A 37 -5.84 -12.49 8.81
C GLN A 37 -6.35 -13.25 7.57
N GLN A 38 -5.97 -12.78 6.39
CA GLN A 38 -6.36 -13.37 5.11
C GLN A 38 -5.35 -14.41 4.63
N LEU A 39 -5.73 -15.23 3.65
CA LEU A 39 -4.80 -16.13 2.95
C LEU A 39 -3.98 -15.35 1.91
N TYR A 40 -3.25 -14.35 2.37
CA TYR A 40 -2.61 -13.32 1.57
C TYR A 40 -1.51 -13.85 0.63
N GLN A 41 -0.91 -15.01 0.94
CA GLN A 41 0.10 -15.63 0.07
C GLN A 41 -0.49 -16.08 -1.28
N MET A 42 -1.80 -16.33 -1.35
CA MET A 42 -2.46 -16.72 -2.61
C MET A 42 -2.48 -15.60 -3.66
N VAL A 43 -2.30 -14.35 -3.22
CA VAL A 43 -2.29 -13.14 -4.05
C VAL A 43 -0.94 -12.45 -3.99
N ASN A 44 0.13 -13.20 -3.70
CA ASN A 44 1.53 -12.76 -3.63
C ASN A 44 1.78 -11.54 -2.72
N ALA A 45 0.90 -11.29 -1.74
CA ALA A 45 1.09 -10.28 -0.73
C ALA A 45 2.07 -10.74 0.35
N THR A 46 2.70 -9.80 1.05
CA THR A 46 3.59 -10.05 2.19
C THR A 46 2.84 -10.14 3.52
N ASP A 47 1.67 -9.49 3.60
CA ASP A 47 0.69 -9.62 4.68
C ASP A 47 -0.70 -9.23 4.18
N GLY A 48 -1.76 -9.64 4.88
CA GLY A 48 -3.11 -9.26 4.52
C GLY A 48 -4.14 -9.54 5.59
N TRP A 49 -5.06 -8.59 5.77
CA TRP A 49 -6.03 -8.56 6.86
C TRP A 49 -7.37 -8.04 6.38
N SER A 50 -8.45 -8.65 6.85
CA SER A 50 -9.76 -7.99 6.86
C SER A 50 -9.85 -7.08 8.07
N GLY A 51 -10.78 -6.14 8.01
CA GLY A 51 -11.00 -5.20 9.10
C GLY A 51 -12.00 -4.12 8.76
N HIS A 52 -11.87 -3.00 9.46
CA HIS A 52 -12.64 -1.79 9.21
C HIS A 52 -11.72 -0.59 9.03
N TRP A 53 -12.09 0.30 8.11
CA TRP A 53 -11.42 1.59 7.94
C TRP A 53 -12.41 2.61 7.38
N ALA A 54 -12.45 3.81 7.96
CA ALA A 54 -13.36 4.88 7.53
C ALA A 54 -14.83 4.42 7.48
N SER A 55 -15.25 3.65 8.48
CA SER A 55 -16.57 3.02 8.61
C SER A 55 -16.91 1.92 7.58
N ASP A 56 -16.03 1.64 6.63
CA ASP A 56 -16.21 0.53 5.69
C ASP A 56 -15.60 -0.76 6.22
N ARG A 57 -16.20 -1.90 5.86
CA ARG A 57 -15.53 -3.20 5.97
C ARG A 57 -14.56 -3.34 4.80
N VAL A 58 -13.32 -3.70 5.08
CA VAL A 58 -12.24 -3.74 4.09
C VAL A 58 -11.43 -5.04 4.15
N GLU A 59 -10.75 -5.34 3.05
CA GLU A 59 -9.57 -6.22 3.01
C GLU A 59 -8.37 -5.40 2.54
N VAL A 60 -7.26 -5.53 3.25
CA VAL A 60 -6.01 -4.83 2.99
C VAL A 60 -4.92 -5.86 2.72
N TYR A 61 -4.18 -5.68 1.63
CA TYR A 61 -3.04 -6.51 1.26
C TYR A 61 -1.80 -5.64 1.13
N LEU A 62 -0.74 -5.99 1.85
CA LEU A 62 0.56 -5.34 1.77
C LEU A 62 1.45 -6.11 0.80
N TYR A 63 2.17 -5.38 -0.04
CA TYR A 63 3.11 -5.92 -1.00
C TYR A 63 4.53 -5.44 -0.71
N GLU A 64 5.51 -6.08 -1.34
CA GLU A 64 6.91 -5.67 -1.25
C GLU A 64 7.12 -4.25 -1.79
N ASN A 65 6.39 -3.83 -2.81
CA ASN A 65 6.48 -2.50 -3.39
C ASN A 65 5.24 -2.20 -4.24
N ALA A 66 5.13 -0.97 -4.73
CA ALA A 66 4.01 -0.55 -5.57
C ALA A 66 3.88 -1.36 -6.87
N SER A 67 4.99 -1.74 -7.50
CA SER A 67 4.94 -2.54 -8.73
C SER A 67 4.37 -3.93 -8.48
N SER A 68 4.75 -4.57 -7.36
CA SER A 68 4.19 -5.86 -6.95
C SER A 68 2.68 -5.76 -6.69
N ALA A 69 2.23 -4.68 -6.05
CA ALA A 69 0.79 -4.42 -5.87
C ALA A 69 0.07 -4.24 -7.23
N THR A 70 0.64 -3.45 -8.14
CA THR A 70 0.07 -3.21 -9.47
C THR A 70 -0.10 -4.50 -10.27
N ASN A 71 0.86 -5.41 -10.20
CA ASN A 71 0.81 -6.69 -10.91
C ASN A 71 -0.35 -7.58 -10.45
N GLU A 72 -0.75 -7.49 -9.19
CA GLU A 72 -1.81 -8.31 -8.61
C GLU A 72 -3.19 -7.64 -8.69
N ALA A 73 -3.24 -6.32 -8.91
CA ALA A 73 -4.49 -5.55 -8.95
C ALA A 73 -5.50 -6.07 -9.99
N GLU A 74 -5.03 -6.55 -11.14
CA GLU A 74 -5.91 -7.12 -12.18
C GLU A 74 -6.66 -8.37 -11.68
N GLY A 75 -6.03 -9.18 -10.82
CA GLY A 75 -6.65 -10.35 -10.20
C GLY A 75 -7.85 -10.02 -9.32
N PHE A 76 -7.95 -8.77 -8.84
CA PHE A 76 -9.06 -8.28 -8.03
C PHE A 76 -10.11 -7.51 -8.84
N ALA A 77 -9.89 -7.23 -10.12
CA ALA A 77 -10.78 -6.37 -10.91
C ALA A 77 -12.21 -6.92 -11.00
N SER A 78 -12.37 -8.24 -11.05
CA SER A 78 -13.70 -8.88 -11.06
C SER A 78 -14.44 -8.79 -9.71
N SER A 79 -13.70 -8.60 -8.62
CA SER A 79 -14.28 -8.50 -7.28
C SER A 79 -15.16 -7.27 -7.10
N VAL A 80 -14.96 -6.23 -7.90
CA VAL A 80 -15.68 -4.94 -7.80
C VAL A 80 -16.60 -4.66 -8.99
N GLN A 81 -16.82 -5.65 -9.87
CA GLN A 81 -17.75 -5.52 -10.97
C GLN A 81 -19.21 -5.57 -10.48
N ASP A 82 -20.11 -4.90 -11.23
CA ASP A 82 -21.54 -4.95 -10.95
C ASP A 82 -22.05 -6.40 -10.89
N GLY A 83 -22.80 -6.72 -9.85
CA GLY A 83 -23.34 -8.07 -9.63
C GLY A 83 -22.34 -9.08 -9.05
N ASN A 84 -21.15 -8.65 -8.59
CA ASN A 84 -20.24 -9.54 -7.89
C ASN A 84 -20.90 -10.12 -6.61
N LEU A 85 -20.73 -11.43 -6.40
CA LEU A 85 -21.35 -12.14 -5.28
C LEU A 85 -20.74 -11.75 -3.93
N SER A 86 -19.48 -11.30 -3.95
CA SER A 86 -18.75 -10.90 -2.75
C SER A 86 -19.34 -9.63 -2.14
N GLY A 87 -19.92 -8.74 -2.96
CA GLY A 87 -20.42 -7.42 -2.59
C GLY A 87 -19.31 -6.39 -2.36
N TRP A 88 -18.14 -6.50 -2.99
CA TRP A 88 -17.14 -5.41 -2.93
C TRP A 88 -17.56 -4.27 -3.84
N VAL A 89 -17.29 -3.05 -3.39
CA VAL A 89 -17.71 -1.80 -4.04
C VAL A 89 -16.53 -1.12 -4.68
N GLU A 90 -15.40 -1.03 -3.97
CA GLU A 90 -14.19 -0.38 -4.48
C GLU A 90 -12.94 -1.23 -4.33
N LEU A 91 -12.04 -1.06 -5.30
CA LEU A 91 -10.66 -1.52 -5.29
C LEU A 91 -9.77 -0.30 -5.51
N CYS A 92 -8.76 -0.13 -4.68
CA CYS A 92 -7.77 0.90 -4.88
C CYS A 92 -6.37 0.42 -4.51
N GLN A 93 -5.40 1.09 -5.11
CA GLN A 93 -4.00 0.98 -4.77
C GLN A 93 -3.50 2.30 -4.21
N HIS A 94 -2.65 2.23 -3.20
CA HIS A 94 -1.81 3.34 -2.77
C HIS A 94 -0.48 2.78 -2.29
N ARG A 95 0.62 3.23 -2.90
CA ARG A 95 1.96 2.67 -2.69
C ARG A 95 1.95 1.14 -2.86
N ASN A 96 2.43 0.41 -1.87
CA ASN A 96 2.50 -1.05 -1.81
C ASN A 96 1.22 -1.70 -1.25
N VAL A 97 0.11 -0.98 -1.13
CA VAL A 97 -1.13 -1.50 -0.54
C VAL A 97 -2.22 -1.61 -1.60
N LEU A 98 -2.87 -2.78 -1.67
CA LEU A 98 -4.19 -2.91 -2.29
C LEU A 98 -5.25 -2.96 -1.19
N LEU A 99 -6.38 -2.28 -1.44
CA LEU A 99 -7.52 -2.26 -0.54
C LEU A 99 -8.80 -2.56 -1.32
N LEU A 100 -9.56 -3.55 -0.85
CA LEU A 100 -10.94 -3.80 -1.22
C LEU A 100 -11.86 -3.22 -0.16
N SER A 101 -12.92 -2.53 -0.57
CA SER A 101 -13.89 -1.91 0.34
C SER A 101 -15.32 -2.33 0.03
N LYS A 102 -16.12 -2.53 1.08
CA LYS A 102 -17.59 -2.66 1.01
C LYS A 102 -18.31 -1.31 0.87
N GLY A 103 -17.58 -0.20 0.93
CA GLY A 103 -18.10 1.16 0.73
C GLY A 103 -17.11 2.03 -0.06
N GLU A 104 -17.36 3.33 -0.11
CA GLU A 104 -16.65 4.30 -0.96
C GLU A 104 -15.68 5.21 -0.15
N SER A 105 -15.54 4.99 1.15
CA SER A 105 -14.82 5.89 2.06
C SER A 105 -13.38 5.45 2.32
N ALA A 106 -13.14 4.14 2.41
CA ALA A 106 -11.84 3.59 2.75
C ALA A 106 -10.76 3.91 1.71
N CYS A 107 -11.08 3.85 0.41
CA CYS A 107 -10.10 4.14 -0.64
C CYS A 107 -9.68 5.61 -0.67
N SER A 108 -10.61 6.52 -0.43
CA SER A 108 -10.29 7.95 -0.28
C SER A 108 -9.40 8.20 0.94
N SER A 109 -9.67 7.50 2.05
CA SER A 109 -8.88 7.61 3.28
C SER A 109 -7.46 7.07 3.09
N LEU A 110 -7.31 5.91 2.44
CA LEU A 110 -6.01 5.31 2.14
C LEU A 110 -5.17 6.19 1.20
N LYS A 111 -5.78 6.76 0.15
CA LYS A 111 -5.07 7.65 -0.80
C LYS A 111 -4.64 8.99 -0.18
N GLY A 112 -5.22 9.35 0.97
CA GLY A 112 -4.87 10.57 1.71
C GLY A 112 -3.68 10.39 2.66
N LEU A 113 -3.04 9.22 2.69
CA LEU A 113 -1.80 9.00 3.44
C LEU A 113 -0.59 9.50 2.64
N ASP A 114 0.28 10.27 3.28
CA ASP A 114 1.49 10.87 2.68
C ASP A 114 2.74 9.99 2.83
#